data_AF-A0A527ZHI4-F1
#
_entry.id   AF-A0A527ZHI4-F1
#
_cell.length_a   1.000
_cell.length_b   1.000
_cell.length_c   1.000
_cell.angle_alpha   90.00
_cell.angle_beta   90.00
_cell.angle_gamma   90.00
#
_symmetry.space_group_name_H-M   'P 1'
#
loop_
_entity.id
_entity.type
_entity.pdbx_description
1 polymer ?
#
loop_
_entity_poly.entity_id
_entity_poly.type
_entity_poly.pdbx_seq_one_letter_code
_entity_poly.pdbx_strand_id
1 'polypeptide(L)'
;PAPGKQPGEATVALNVPRPDLELPPKNALDHAAQRVSWVRDFNGGDCFYATLTSATEAAVAIEGLGTEVQPFERMLSDFQARFHVEPDISVRLIEPAQCEVTNFLRFLDQMPADKPQLVLDRTTVPSGSPIGGTLVTHGGLISSVLLIDHRGMAFSLDDQILAQADKATFNIPIDLGAADKAAGKVVPQIILVITGPQDIQAAAFSAPTPAALLLPRILDEIDANRAEFSATAKYFRLGG
;
A
#
# COMPACT_ATOMS: atom_id res chain seq x y z
N PRO A 1 -16.49 41.59 67.79
CA PRO A 1 -17.54 41.28 66.78
C PRO A 1 -17.01 41.47 65.35
N ALA A 2 -17.12 40.40 64.54
CA ALA A 2 -16.92 40.28 63.07
C ALA A 2 -15.45 40.35 62.52
N PRO A 3 -15.15 39.79 61.32
CA PRO A 3 -14.90 38.35 61.07
C PRO A 3 -13.80 38.01 60.01
N GLY A 4 -13.52 36.70 59.81
CA GLY A 4 -12.98 36.09 58.56
C GLY A 4 -11.46 35.87 58.51
N LYS A 5 -10.87 34.83 57.89
CA LYS A 5 -11.29 33.85 56.88
C LYS A 5 -10.25 32.69 56.89
N GLN A 6 -10.67 31.44 56.64
CA GLN A 6 -9.81 30.26 56.48
C GLN A 6 -9.71 29.87 54.98
N PRO A 7 -8.87 28.89 54.59
CA PRO A 7 -7.69 29.03 53.73
C PRO A 7 -7.94 28.70 52.24
N GLY A 8 -7.19 29.34 51.34
CA GLY A 8 -7.26 29.10 49.90
C GLY A 8 -6.35 27.96 49.45
N GLU A 9 -6.95 26.92 48.87
CA GLU A 9 -6.30 25.85 48.11
C GLU A 9 -5.44 26.40 46.97
N ALA A 10 -4.19 25.96 46.90
CA ALA A 10 -3.31 26.17 45.76
C ALA A 10 -3.62 25.12 44.68
N THR A 11 -4.51 25.46 43.75
CA THR A 11 -4.65 24.75 42.48
C THR A 11 -3.51 25.16 41.55
N VAL A 12 -2.46 24.32 41.48
CA VAL A 12 -1.44 24.44 40.45
C VAL A 12 -2.06 23.98 39.13
N ALA A 13 -2.60 24.94 38.36
CA ALA A 13 -2.99 24.71 36.98
C ALA A 13 -1.72 24.50 36.15
N LEU A 14 -1.42 23.25 35.80
CA LEU A 14 -0.37 22.90 34.86
C LEU A 14 -0.82 23.35 33.45
N ASN A 15 -0.53 24.60 33.10
CA ASN A 15 -0.84 25.15 31.80
C ASN A 15 0.22 24.64 30.81
N VAL A 16 0.02 23.42 30.30
CA VAL A 16 0.84 22.86 29.22
C VAL A 16 0.40 23.54 27.93
N PRO A 17 1.27 24.33 27.25
CA PRO A 17 0.93 24.89 25.95
C PRO A 17 0.62 23.73 24.98
N ARG A 18 -0.51 23.80 24.27
CA ARG A 18 -0.73 22.92 23.12
C ARG A 18 0.44 23.14 22.16
N PRO A 19 1.10 22.08 21.65
CA PRO A 19 2.00 22.25 20.52
C PRO A 19 1.19 22.86 19.39
N ASP A 20 1.50 24.08 19.00
CA ASP A 20 1.00 24.66 17.77
C ASP A 20 1.59 23.81 16.65
N LEU A 21 0.74 22.95 16.06
CA LEU A 21 1.05 22.25 14.83
C LEU A 21 1.11 23.33 13.73
N GLU A 22 2.28 23.95 13.56
CA GLU A 22 2.53 24.85 12.44
C GLU A 22 2.27 24.08 11.15
N LEU A 23 1.21 24.49 10.46
CA LEU A 23 0.87 23.96 9.14
C LEU A 23 2.06 24.25 8.22
N PRO A 24 2.56 23.26 7.46
CA PRO A 24 3.69 23.46 6.57
C PRO A 24 3.41 24.61 5.58
N PRO A 25 4.43 25.39 5.22
CA PRO A 25 4.26 26.51 4.29
C PRO A 25 3.71 26.00 2.95
N LYS A 26 2.81 26.77 2.33
CA LYS A 26 2.10 26.38 1.09
C LYS A 26 3.04 25.88 -0.01
N ASN A 27 4.20 26.51 -0.17
CA ASN A 27 5.21 26.11 -1.17
C ASN A 27 5.73 24.67 -0.95
N ALA A 28 5.86 24.23 0.30
CA ALA A 28 6.30 22.87 0.62
C ALA A 28 5.28 21.81 0.17
N LEU A 29 3.98 22.10 0.32
CA LEU A 29 2.89 21.26 -0.17
C LEU A 29 2.89 21.16 -1.69
N ASP A 30 3.16 22.27 -2.39
CA ASP A 30 3.25 22.30 -3.86
C ASP A 30 4.42 21.45 -4.37
N HIS A 31 5.57 21.48 -3.69
CA HIS A 31 6.71 20.63 -4.04
C HIS A 31 6.43 19.14 -3.79
N ALA A 32 5.77 18.80 -2.69
CA ALA A 32 5.37 17.42 -2.41
C ALA A 32 4.39 16.89 -3.47
N ALA A 33 3.38 17.66 -3.82
CA ALA A 33 2.41 17.30 -4.85
C ALA A 33 3.06 17.09 -6.23
N GLN A 34 4.01 17.96 -6.62
CA GLN A 34 4.76 17.81 -7.87
C GLN A 34 5.62 16.54 -7.91
N ARG A 35 6.23 16.17 -6.78
CA ARG A 35 7.01 14.91 -6.69
C ARG A 35 6.10 13.69 -6.79
N VAL A 36 4.94 13.73 -6.13
CA VAL A 36 3.92 12.67 -6.19
C VAL A 36 3.45 12.45 -7.62
N SER A 37 3.05 13.52 -8.32
CA SER A 37 2.60 13.40 -9.71
C SER A 37 3.72 12.92 -10.63
N TRP A 38 4.95 13.42 -10.44
CA TRP A 38 6.07 13.02 -11.28
C TRP A 38 6.41 11.52 -11.18
N VAL A 39 6.44 10.95 -9.97
CA VAL A 39 6.72 9.52 -9.80
C VAL A 39 5.59 8.67 -10.36
N ARG A 40 4.33 9.06 -10.13
CA ARG A 40 3.16 8.37 -10.68
C ARG A 40 3.19 8.35 -12.21
N ASP A 41 3.59 9.46 -12.83
CA ASP A 41 3.54 9.65 -14.27
C ASP A 41 4.84 9.20 -14.98
N PHE A 42 5.84 8.72 -14.24
CA PHE A 42 7.10 8.23 -14.79
C PHE A 42 6.90 6.96 -15.61
N ASN A 43 7.38 6.96 -16.85
CA ASN A 43 7.30 5.81 -17.73
C ASN A 43 8.50 4.85 -17.56
N GLY A 44 8.31 3.82 -16.75
CA GLY A 44 9.27 2.73 -16.59
C GLY A 44 9.05 1.51 -17.49
N GLY A 45 7.97 1.46 -18.29
CA GLY A 45 7.60 0.33 -19.17
C GLY A 45 6.41 -0.50 -18.67
N ASP A 46 6.12 -1.61 -19.35
CA ASP A 46 4.88 -2.40 -19.19
C ASP A 46 4.76 -3.19 -17.88
N CYS A 47 5.86 -3.37 -17.15
CA CYS A 47 5.92 -4.06 -15.86
C CYS A 47 6.67 -3.22 -14.82
N PHE A 48 6.20 -1.98 -14.66
CA PHE A 48 6.79 -1.00 -13.78
C PHE A 48 5.70 -0.23 -13.03
N TYR A 49 5.82 -0.20 -11.72
CA TYR A 49 5.02 0.64 -10.85
C TYR A 49 5.91 1.27 -9.80
N ALA A 50 5.67 2.55 -9.51
CA ALA A 50 6.34 3.27 -8.45
C ALA A 50 5.36 4.22 -7.76
N THR A 51 5.50 4.36 -6.46
CA THR A 51 4.68 5.28 -5.67
C THR A 51 5.48 5.87 -4.53
N LEU A 52 5.19 7.11 -4.14
CA LEU A 52 5.80 7.69 -2.95
C LEU A 52 5.13 7.08 -1.71
N THR A 53 5.95 6.60 -0.78
CA THR A 53 5.51 6.15 0.54
C THR A 53 5.75 7.22 1.60
N SER A 54 6.67 8.14 1.36
CA SER A 54 6.82 9.36 2.15
C SER A 54 7.44 10.49 1.30
N ALA A 55 6.97 11.71 1.55
CA ALA A 55 7.46 12.92 0.88
C ALA A 55 7.62 14.01 1.93
N THR A 56 8.81 14.10 2.53
CA THR A 56 9.19 15.24 3.39
C THR A 56 10.08 16.20 2.59
N GLU A 57 10.37 17.37 3.14
CA GLU A 57 11.30 18.31 2.47
C GLU A 57 12.69 17.70 2.27
N ALA A 58 13.17 16.91 3.24
CA ALA A 58 14.54 16.37 3.27
C ALA A 58 14.67 14.92 2.81
N ALA A 59 13.59 14.13 2.81
CA ALA A 59 13.61 12.73 2.44
C ALA A 59 12.40 12.36 1.59
N VAL A 60 12.67 11.68 0.48
CA VAL A 60 11.66 11.13 -0.43
C VAL A 60 11.87 9.63 -0.47
N ALA A 61 10.84 8.86 -0.08
CA ALA A 61 10.87 7.41 -0.19
C ALA A 61 9.90 6.96 -1.28
N ILE A 62 10.39 6.10 -2.18
CA ILE A 62 9.65 5.50 -3.28
C ILE A 62 9.65 3.99 -3.07
N GLU A 63 8.48 3.37 -3.18
CA GLU A 63 8.37 1.91 -3.30
C GLU A 63 8.09 1.57 -4.75
N GLY A 64 8.81 0.56 -5.27
CA GLY A 64 8.76 0.16 -6.66
C GLY A 64 8.49 -1.34 -6.83
N LEU A 65 7.66 -1.69 -7.81
CA LEU A 65 7.41 -3.07 -8.27
C LEU A 65 7.80 -3.18 -9.74
N GLY A 66 8.59 -4.18 -10.08
CA GLY A 66 8.94 -4.47 -11.47
C GLY A 66 9.80 -5.73 -11.62
N THR A 67 10.07 -6.13 -12.86
CA THR A 67 10.89 -7.32 -13.18
C THR A 67 12.39 -7.03 -13.27
N GLU A 68 12.76 -5.76 -13.39
CA GLU A 68 14.12 -5.31 -13.67
C GLU A 68 14.46 -4.08 -12.82
N VAL A 69 15.76 -3.90 -12.53
CA VAL A 69 16.25 -2.79 -11.70
C VAL A 69 16.50 -1.53 -12.56
N GLN A 70 16.83 -1.71 -13.83
CA GLN A 70 17.25 -0.66 -14.77
C GLN A 70 16.22 0.48 -14.93
N PRO A 71 14.89 0.23 -14.97
CA PRO A 71 13.91 1.32 -14.97
C PRO A 71 13.97 2.19 -13.70
N PHE A 72 14.28 1.62 -12.54
CA PHE A 72 14.40 2.34 -11.27
C PHE A 72 15.70 3.15 -11.19
N GLU A 73 16.79 2.67 -11.78
CA GLU A 73 18.03 3.45 -11.92
C GLU A 73 17.81 4.70 -12.78
N ARG A 74 17.04 4.58 -13.87
CA ARG A 74 16.62 5.74 -14.68
C ARG A 74 15.75 6.69 -13.87
N MET A 75 14.76 6.17 -13.15
CA MET A 75 13.92 6.97 -12.27
C MET A 75 14.76 7.75 -11.23
N LEU A 76 15.72 7.10 -10.59
CA LEU A 76 16.62 7.72 -9.62
C LEU A 76 17.36 8.91 -10.23
N SER A 77 18.03 8.69 -11.38
CA SER A 77 18.78 9.71 -12.11
C SER A 77 17.89 10.89 -12.52
N ASP A 78 16.73 10.61 -13.11
CA ASP A 78 15.82 11.65 -13.61
C ASP A 78 15.15 12.43 -12.47
N PHE A 79 14.82 11.76 -11.36
CA PHE A 79 14.28 12.40 -10.17
C PHE A 79 15.33 13.34 -9.54
N GLN A 80 16.57 12.88 -9.37
CA GLN A 80 17.65 13.67 -8.82
C GLN A 80 17.98 14.88 -9.70
N ALA A 81 18.01 14.70 -11.02
CA ALA A 81 18.23 15.79 -11.97
C ALA A 81 17.12 16.85 -11.91
N ARG A 82 15.87 16.43 -11.69
CA ARG A 82 14.70 17.33 -11.66
C ARG A 82 14.51 18.04 -10.32
N PHE A 83 14.66 17.32 -9.21
CA PHE A 83 14.29 17.81 -7.88
C PHE A 83 15.49 18.11 -6.97
N HIS A 84 16.71 17.81 -7.42
CA HIS A 84 17.96 17.99 -6.67
C HIS A 84 17.98 17.30 -5.30
N VAL A 85 17.18 16.24 -5.16
CA VAL A 85 17.10 15.37 -3.98
C VAL A 85 17.22 13.94 -4.48
N GLU A 86 18.02 13.14 -3.81
CA GLU A 86 18.15 11.71 -4.09
C GLU A 86 17.05 10.95 -3.31
N PRO A 87 16.10 10.29 -3.99
CA PRO A 87 15.10 9.48 -3.33
C PRO A 87 15.66 8.14 -2.86
N ASP A 88 15.17 7.63 -1.73
CA ASP A 88 15.35 6.23 -1.35
C ASP A 88 14.34 5.36 -2.12
N ILE A 89 14.82 4.55 -3.06
CA ILE A 89 13.99 3.68 -3.88
C ILE A 89 14.08 2.24 -3.39
N SER A 90 13.03 1.79 -2.71
CA SER A 90 12.84 0.40 -2.31
C SER A 90 12.25 -0.42 -3.47
N VAL A 91 13.11 -1.06 -4.25
CA VAL A 91 12.69 -1.94 -5.35
C VAL A 91 12.28 -3.32 -4.81
N ARG A 92 11.16 -3.84 -5.33
CA ARG A 92 10.64 -5.18 -5.09
C ARG A 92 10.55 -5.90 -6.44
N LEU A 93 11.47 -6.85 -6.66
CA LEU A 93 11.49 -7.64 -7.89
C LEU A 93 10.38 -8.67 -7.86
N ILE A 94 9.53 -8.63 -8.87
CA ILE A 94 8.40 -9.53 -9.09
C ILE A 94 8.65 -10.41 -10.32
N GLU A 95 7.91 -11.51 -10.43
CA GLU A 95 7.98 -12.38 -11.61
C GLU A 95 7.19 -11.79 -12.78
N PRO A 96 7.54 -12.11 -14.05
CA PRO A 96 6.79 -11.67 -15.22
C PRO A 96 5.29 -11.99 -15.17
N ALA A 97 4.92 -13.11 -14.54
CA ALA A 97 3.53 -13.51 -14.38
C ALA A 97 2.72 -12.59 -13.44
N GLN A 98 3.38 -11.77 -12.62
CA GLN A 98 2.78 -10.82 -11.69
C GLN A 98 2.64 -9.40 -12.27
N CYS A 99 3.11 -9.16 -13.50
CA CYS A 99 3.18 -7.82 -14.09
C CYS A 99 1.85 -7.09 -14.15
N GLU A 100 0.73 -7.80 -14.28
CA GLU A 100 -0.59 -7.17 -14.32
C GLU A 100 -0.91 -6.36 -13.07
N VAL A 101 -0.29 -6.69 -11.92
CA VAL A 101 -0.40 -5.89 -10.69
C VAL A 101 0.08 -4.45 -10.92
N THR A 102 1.18 -4.27 -11.67
CA THR A 102 1.74 -2.94 -11.91
C THR A 102 0.83 -2.08 -12.76
N ASN A 103 0.22 -2.67 -13.79
CA ASN A 103 -0.77 -2.00 -14.65
C ASN A 103 -2.04 -1.64 -13.86
N PHE A 104 -2.52 -2.57 -13.05
CA PHE A 104 -3.69 -2.37 -12.20
C PHE A 104 -3.50 -1.21 -11.21
N LEU A 105 -2.38 -1.19 -10.48
CA LEU A 105 -2.06 -0.10 -9.55
C LEU A 105 -1.89 1.25 -10.27
N ARG A 106 -1.22 1.26 -11.43
CA ARG A 106 -1.03 2.48 -12.23
C ARG A 106 -2.36 3.06 -12.70
N PHE A 107 -3.32 2.23 -13.07
CA PHE A 107 -4.66 2.68 -13.48
C PHE A 107 -5.41 3.32 -12.31
N LEU A 108 -5.46 2.66 -11.16
CA LEU A 108 -6.17 3.17 -9.98
C LEU A 108 -5.51 4.40 -9.36
N ASP A 109 -4.19 4.56 -9.49
CA ASP A 109 -3.47 5.76 -9.03
C ASP A 109 -3.84 7.04 -9.80
N GLN A 110 -4.55 6.92 -10.93
CA GLN A 110 -5.11 8.06 -11.65
C GLN A 110 -6.46 8.51 -11.09
N MET A 111 -7.11 7.68 -10.27
CA MET A 111 -8.39 8.03 -9.63
C MET A 111 -8.16 8.89 -8.38
N PRO A 112 -9.06 9.85 -8.10
CA PRO A 112 -8.94 10.73 -6.93
C PRO A 112 -9.46 10.06 -5.65
N ALA A 113 -9.06 8.80 -5.39
CA ALA A 113 -9.48 8.03 -4.22
C ALA A 113 -8.33 7.87 -3.20
N ASP A 114 -8.65 7.99 -1.91
CA ASP A 114 -7.68 7.79 -0.83
C ASP A 114 -7.18 6.34 -0.81
N LYS A 115 -5.85 6.17 -0.76
CA LYS A 115 -5.25 4.84 -0.76
C LYS A 115 -5.41 4.15 0.61
N PRO A 116 -5.76 2.85 0.63
CA PRO A 116 -5.75 2.08 1.87
C PRO A 116 -4.32 1.93 2.39
N GLN A 117 -4.16 1.90 3.71
CA GLN A 117 -2.86 1.63 4.33
C GLN A 117 -2.77 0.15 4.71
N LEU A 118 -1.92 -0.58 4.00
CA LEU A 118 -1.60 -1.98 4.29
C LEU A 118 -0.22 -2.10 4.91
N VAL A 119 -0.16 -2.69 6.10
CA VAL A 119 1.09 -3.00 6.81
C VAL A 119 1.16 -4.50 7.03
N LEU A 120 2.27 -5.12 6.60
CA LEU A 120 2.55 -6.52 6.85
C LEU A 120 3.42 -6.66 8.10
N ASP A 121 3.16 -7.69 8.91
CA ASP A 121 3.93 -7.95 10.14
C ASP A 121 5.39 -8.32 9.83
N ARG A 122 5.62 -8.93 8.66
CA ARG A 122 6.94 -9.32 8.16
C ARG A 122 6.94 -9.42 6.64
N THR A 123 8.11 -9.24 6.04
CA THR A 123 8.30 -9.29 4.57
C THR A 123 9.08 -10.52 4.10
N THR A 124 9.48 -11.40 5.03
CA THR A 124 10.04 -12.73 4.74
C THR A 124 9.31 -13.75 5.61
N VAL A 125 8.65 -14.71 4.98
CA VAL A 125 7.74 -15.67 5.61
C VAL A 125 8.19 -17.09 5.25
N PRO A 126 8.51 -17.95 6.23
CA PRO A 126 8.77 -19.36 5.96
C PRO A 126 7.53 -20.08 5.43
N SER A 127 7.70 -21.10 4.59
CA SER A 127 6.55 -21.87 4.09
C SER A 127 5.75 -22.49 5.23
N GLY A 128 4.43 -22.32 5.21
CA GLY A 128 3.49 -22.83 6.21
C GLY A 128 3.39 -21.95 7.46
N SER A 129 4.23 -20.92 7.58
CA SER A 129 4.05 -19.88 8.59
C SER A 129 2.99 -18.87 8.16
N PRO A 130 2.29 -18.24 9.11
CA PRO A 130 1.28 -17.27 8.76
C PRO A 130 1.89 -15.92 8.34
N ILE A 131 1.35 -15.35 7.25
CA ILE A 131 1.49 -13.93 6.96
C ILE A 131 0.38 -13.18 7.67
N GLY A 132 0.75 -12.20 8.49
CA GLY A 132 -0.16 -11.31 9.17
C GLY A 132 -0.01 -9.89 8.68
N GLY A 133 -1.08 -9.11 8.85
CA GLY A 133 -1.06 -7.69 8.52
C GLY A 133 -2.29 -6.95 9.01
N THR A 134 -2.18 -5.63 8.96
CA THR A 134 -3.24 -4.68 9.28
C THR A 134 -3.53 -3.83 8.06
N LEU A 135 -4.81 -3.72 7.74
CA LEU A 135 -5.38 -2.82 6.74
C LEU A 135 -6.13 -1.72 7.46
N VAL A 136 -5.78 -0.45 7.22
CA VAL A 136 -6.54 0.71 7.68
C VAL A 136 -7.23 1.32 6.47
N THR A 137 -8.55 1.49 6.57
CA THR A 137 -9.36 2.13 5.55
C THR A 137 -9.88 3.45 6.06
N HIS A 138 -9.70 4.51 5.28
CA HIS A 138 -10.27 5.81 5.61
C HIS A 138 -11.75 5.80 5.18
N GLY A 139 -12.68 5.91 6.13
CA GLY A 139 -14.09 6.17 5.82
C GLY A 139 -14.99 4.96 5.57
N GLY A 140 -14.65 3.76 6.05
CA GLY A 140 -15.56 2.60 5.98
C GLY A 140 -15.76 2.01 4.58
N LEU A 141 -14.80 2.26 3.67
CA LEU A 141 -14.80 1.69 2.33
C LEU A 141 -14.75 0.16 2.37
N ILE A 142 -15.48 -0.46 1.45
CA ILE A 142 -15.48 -1.90 1.25
C ILE A 142 -14.11 -2.30 0.68
N SER A 143 -13.55 -3.38 1.21
CA SER A 143 -12.21 -3.86 0.84
C SER A 143 -12.27 -5.26 0.26
N SER A 144 -11.60 -5.47 -0.87
CA SER A 144 -11.26 -6.80 -1.39
C SER A 144 -9.76 -7.02 -1.22
N VAL A 145 -9.38 -8.16 -0.65
CA VAL A 145 -7.99 -8.51 -0.34
C VAL A 145 -7.60 -9.76 -1.11
N LEU A 146 -6.57 -9.62 -1.96
CA LEU A 146 -6.09 -10.67 -2.84
C LEU A 146 -4.63 -11.02 -2.52
N LEU A 147 -4.31 -12.31 -2.51
CA LEU A 147 -2.94 -12.79 -2.61
C LEU A 147 -2.63 -13.12 -4.06
N ILE A 148 -1.51 -12.64 -4.58
CA ILE A 148 -1.01 -12.96 -5.91
C ILE A 148 0.34 -13.68 -5.77
N ASP A 149 0.37 -14.96 -6.15
CA ASP A 149 1.56 -15.79 -6.06
C ASP A 149 2.59 -15.46 -7.16
N HIS A 150 3.80 -15.97 -7.01
CA HIS A 150 4.88 -15.81 -7.98
C HIS A 150 4.57 -16.32 -9.40
N ARG A 151 3.53 -17.14 -9.58
CA ARG A 151 3.08 -17.63 -10.89
C ARG A 151 1.93 -16.79 -11.45
N GLY A 152 1.60 -15.67 -10.79
CA GLY A 152 0.53 -14.78 -11.20
C GLY A 152 -0.86 -15.33 -10.89
N MET A 153 -1.01 -16.29 -9.97
CA MET A 153 -2.33 -16.76 -9.54
C MET A 153 -2.84 -15.92 -8.38
N ALA A 154 -4.05 -15.40 -8.52
CA ALA A 154 -4.77 -14.66 -7.50
C ALA A 154 -5.65 -15.58 -6.65
N PHE A 155 -5.67 -15.33 -5.35
CA PHE A 155 -6.48 -15.99 -4.34
C PHE A 155 -7.21 -14.92 -3.53
N SER A 156 -8.52 -15.05 -3.34
CA SER A 156 -9.25 -14.17 -2.41
C SER A 156 -8.89 -14.52 -0.97
N LEU A 157 -8.64 -13.50 -0.17
CA LEU A 157 -8.41 -13.60 1.27
C LEU A 157 -9.59 -13.04 2.07
N ASP A 158 -10.68 -12.63 1.42
CA ASP A 158 -11.80 -11.90 2.03
C ASP A 158 -12.42 -12.67 3.22
N ASP A 159 -12.60 -13.98 3.08
CA ASP A 159 -13.13 -14.86 4.13
C ASP A 159 -12.21 -14.99 5.37
N GLN A 160 -10.96 -14.51 5.26
CA GLN A 160 -9.94 -14.59 6.29
C GLN A 160 -9.64 -13.22 6.92
N ILE A 161 -10.35 -12.17 6.49
CA ILE A 161 -10.24 -10.82 7.03
C ILE A 161 -11.13 -10.66 8.26
N LEU A 162 -10.54 -10.18 9.34
CA LEU A 162 -11.26 -9.81 10.56
C LEU A 162 -11.46 -8.29 10.59
N ALA A 163 -12.66 -7.84 10.22
CA ALA A 163 -13.04 -6.44 10.24
C ALA A 163 -13.25 -5.91 11.67
N GLN A 164 -12.79 -4.68 11.89
CA GLN A 164 -13.00 -3.85 13.08
C GLN A 164 -13.47 -2.46 12.60
N ALA A 165 -13.82 -1.55 13.52
CA ALA A 165 -14.50 -0.31 13.17
C ALA A 165 -13.79 0.57 12.11
N ASP A 166 -12.47 0.64 12.14
CA ASP A 166 -11.63 1.50 11.29
C ASP A 166 -10.45 0.75 10.64
N LYS A 167 -10.36 -0.55 10.87
CA LYS A 167 -9.25 -1.39 10.44
C LYS A 167 -9.70 -2.82 10.23
N ALA A 168 -8.94 -3.57 9.46
CA ALA A 168 -9.08 -5.00 9.31
C ALA A 168 -7.73 -5.68 9.55
N THR A 169 -7.75 -6.88 10.10
CA THR A 169 -6.54 -7.67 10.36
C THR A 169 -6.68 -9.04 9.75
N PHE A 170 -5.58 -9.62 9.30
CA PHE A 170 -5.53 -10.99 8.81
C PHE A 170 -4.28 -11.69 9.34
N ASN A 171 -4.35 -13.02 9.44
CA ASN A 171 -3.24 -13.85 9.84
C ASN A 171 -3.43 -15.25 9.23
N ILE A 172 -2.81 -15.47 8.07
CA ILE A 172 -3.16 -16.55 7.15
C ILE A 172 -1.94 -17.45 6.92
N PRO A 173 -2.01 -18.76 7.21
CA PRO A 173 -0.95 -19.69 6.82
C PRO A 173 -0.87 -19.79 5.30
N ILE A 174 0.33 -19.56 4.74
CA ILE A 174 0.57 -19.71 3.31
C ILE A 174 1.71 -20.71 3.12
N ASP A 175 1.47 -21.71 2.29
CA ASP A 175 2.46 -22.70 1.90
C ASP A 175 2.87 -22.53 0.44
N LEU A 176 4.13 -22.88 0.17
CA LEU A 176 4.58 -23.09 -1.20
C LEU A 176 3.95 -24.35 -1.78
N GLY A 177 3.76 -24.34 -3.10
CA GLY A 177 3.45 -25.55 -3.84
C GLY A 177 4.54 -26.61 -3.63
N ALA A 178 4.16 -27.89 -3.65
CA ALA A 178 5.06 -29.00 -3.31
C ALA A 178 6.38 -28.98 -4.10
N ALA A 179 6.34 -28.62 -5.39
CA ALA A 179 7.52 -28.52 -6.23
C ALA A 179 8.48 -27.40 -5.79
N ASP A 180 7.95 -26.20 -5.49
CA ASP A 180 8.77 -25.07 -5.05
C ASP A 180 9.34 -25.28 -3.66
N LYS A 181 8.56 -25.91 -2.76
CA LYS A 181 9.00 -26.34 -1.44
C LYS A 181 10.11 -27.38 -1.51
N ALA A 182 9.95 -28.41 -2.35
CA ALA A 182 10.98 -29.43 -2.55
C ALA A 182 12.27 -28.86 -3.15
N ALA A 183 12.15 -27.81 -3.98
CA ALA A 183 13.28 -27.09 -4.55
C ALA A 183 13.90 -26.05 -3.59
N GLY A 184 13.37 -25.87 -2.37
CA GLY A 184 13.87 -24.90 -1.40
C GLY A 184 13.79 -23.45 -1.90
N LYS A 185 12.84 -23.14 -2.78
CA LYS A 185 12.73 -21.80 -3.37
C LYS A 185 12.27 -20.76 -2.35
N VAL A 186 12.71 -19.54 -2.57
CA VAL A 186 12.15 -18.32 -1.97
C VAL A 186 11.56 -17.51 -3.11
N VAL A 187 10.25 -17.29 -3.09
CA VAL A 187 9.51 -16.71 -4.22
C VAL A 187 8.77 -15.43 -3.81
N PRO A 188 8.60 -14.48 -4.75
CA PRO A 188 7.87 -13.25 -4.47
C PRO A 188 6.37 -13.50 -4.35
N GLN A 189 5.72 -12.79 -3.42
CA GLN A 189 4.28 -12.81 -3.21
C GLN A 189 3.79 -11.38 -3.02
N ILE A 190 2.56 -11.11 -3.43
CA ILE A 190 1.96 -9.77 -3.34
C ILE A 190 0.60 -9.89 -2.65
N ILE A 191 0.36 -9.07 -1.63
CA ILE A 191 -0.99 -8.82 -1.12
C ILE A 191 -1.46 -7.53 -1.76
N LEU A 192 -2.53 -7.62 -2.54
CA LEU A 192 -3.20 -6.50 -3.19
C LEU A 192 -4.51 -6.23 -2.45
N VAL A 193 -4.73 -4.99 -2.05
CA VAL A 193 -5.98 -4.54 -1.45
C VAL A 193 -6.60 -3.50 -2.35
N ILE A 194 -7.89 -3.65 -2.62
CA ILE A 194 -8.70 -2.75 -3.42
C ILE A 194 -9.80 -2.22 -2.52
N THR A 195 -9.97 -0.89 -2.47
CA THR A 195 -11.01 -0.25 -1.66
C THR A 195 -11.87 0.68 -2.48
N GLY A 196 -13.17 0.72 -2.17
CA GLY A 196 -14.09 1.66 -2.80
C GLY A 196 -15.46 1.71 -2.13
N PRO A 197 -16.40 2.47 -2.72
CA PRO A 197 -17.70 2.75 -2.12
C PRO A 197 -18.69 1.57 -2.21
N GLN A 198 -18.39 0.55 -3.01
CA GLN A 198 -19.26 -0.59 -3.29
C GLN A 198 -18.44 -1.87 -3.51
N ASP A 199 -19.10 -3.02 -3.42
CA ASP A 199 -18.49 -4.33 -3.72
C ASP A 199 -18.04 -4.42 -5.18
N ILE A 200 -16.95 -5.18 -5.41
CA ILE A 200 -16.47 -5.55 -6.74
C ILE A 200 -16.85 -7.02 -6.98
N GLN A 201 -17.84 -7.25 -7.84
CA GLN A 201 -18.33 -8.62 -8.11
C GLN A 201 -17.26 -9.48 -8.77
N ALA A 202 -16.42 -8.90 -9.64
CA ALA A 202 -15.30 -9.60 -10.26
C ALA A 202 -14.24 -10.06 -9.23
N ALA A 203 -14.16 -9.42 -8.07
CA ALA A 203 -13.26 -9.81 -6.98
C ALA A 203 -13.84 -10.93 -6.08
N ALA A 204 -15.15 -11.20 -6.18
CA ALA A 204 -15.82 -12.27 -5.44
C ALA A 204 -15.67 -13.64 -6.16
N PHE A 205 -14.50 -14.25 -6.04
CA PHE A 205 -14.19 -15.57 -6.63
C PHE A 205 -13.67 -16.56 -5.59
N SER A 206 -13.98 -17.85 -5.79
CA SER A 206 -13.59 -18.92 -4.86
C SER A 206 -12.45 -19.81 -5.35
N ALA A 207 -12.25 -19.90 -6.67
CA ALA A 207 -11.17 -20.70 -7.26
C ALA A 207 -9.97 -19.82 -7.63
N PRO A 208 -8.72 -20.28 -7.40
CA PRO A 208 -7.54 -19.53 -7.81
C PRO A 208 -7.60 -19.14 -9.29
N THR A 209 -7.42 -17.86 -9.58
CA THR A 209 -7.66 -17.29 -10.92
C THR A 209 -6.43 -16.54 -11.41
N PRO A 210 -6.00 -16.66 -12.67
CA PRO A 210 -4.86 -15.89 -13.18
C PRO A 210 -5.09 -14.37 -13.02
N ALA A 211 -4.16 -13.66 -12.38
CA ALA A 211 -4.22 -12.22 -12.16
C ALA A 211 -4.34 -11.44 -13.48
N ALA A 212 -3.66 -11.92 -14.53
CA ALA A 212 -3.75 -11.40 -15.89
C ALA A 212 -5.16 -11.46 -16.51
N LEU A 213 -6.07 -12.28 -15.97
CA LEU A 213 -7.48 -12.33 -16.38
C LEU A 213 -8.40 -11.65 -15.37
N LEU A 214 -8.07 -11.76 -14.08
CA LEU A 214 -8.88 -11.21 -12.99
C LEU A 214 -8.80 -9.68 -12.93
N LEU A 215 -7.59 -9.12 -12.90
CA LEU A 215 -7.38 -7.70 -12.65
C LEU A 215 -7.97 -6.83 -13.77
N PRO A 216 -7.83 -7.17 -15.07
CA PRO A 216 -8.52 -6.43 -16.13
C PRO A 216 -10.05 -6.45 -15.98
N ARG A 217 -10.65 -7.58 -15.59
CA ARG A 217 -12.09 -7.67 -15.35
C ARG A 217 -12.56 -6.77 -14.21
N ILE A 218 -11.76 -6.68 -13.14
CA ILE A 218 -12.02 -5.75 -12.05
C ILE A 218 -11.98 -4.30 -12.56
N LEU A 219 -10.99 -3.94 -13.38
CA LEU A 219 -10.91 -2.61 -13.97
C LEU A 219 -12.10 -2.30 -14.88
N ASP A 220 -12.52 -3.25 -15.71
CA ASP A 220 -13.69 -3.11 -16.58
C ASP A 220 -14.96 -2.84 -15.76
N GLU A 221 -15.14 -3.54 -14.64
CA GLU A 221 -16.27 -3.31 -13.73
C GLU A 221 -16.20 -1.93 -13.06
N ILE A 222 -15.02 -1.53 -12.59
CA ILE A 222 -14.81 -0.21 -11.96
C ILE A 222 -15.13 0.91 -12.95
N ASP A 223 -14.61 0.83 -14.19
CA ASP A 223 -14.83 1.82 -15.24
C ASP A 223 -16.31 1.89 -15.66
N ALA A 224 -16.95 0.74 -15.84
CA ALA A 224 -18.37 0.67 -16.19
C ALA A 224 -19.28 1.32 -15.13
N ASN A 225 -18.94 1.15 -13.86
CA ASN A 225 -19.69 1.71 -12.74
C ASN A 225 -19.35 3.18 -12.43
N ARG A 226 -18.28 3.74 -13.04
CA ARG A 226 -17.78 5.10 -12.79
C ARG A 226 -17.58 5.41 -11.30
N ALA A 227 -17.18 4.40 -10.55
CA ALA A 227 -16.93 4.53 -9.13
C ALA A 227 -15.44 4.77 -8.88
N GLU A 228 -15.13 5.57 -7.87
CA GLU A 228 -13.76 5.87 -7.49
C GLU A 228 -13.25 4.76 -6.57
N PHE A 229 -12.24 4.04 -7.03
CA PHE A 229 -11.56 3.00 -6.28
C PHE A 229 -10.08 3.36 -6.14
N SER A 230 -9.47 2.83 -5.08
CA SER A 230 -8.04 2.91 -4.85
C SER A 230 -7.50 1.52 -4.53
N ALA A 231 -6.19 1.34 -4.71
CA ALA A 231 -5.54 0.10 -4.32
C ALA A 231 -4.16 0.34 -3.72
N THR A 232 -3.72 -0.62 -2.93
CA THR A 232 -2.34 -0.70 -2.44
C THR A 232 -1.84 -2.13 -2.55
N ALA A 233 -0.55 -2.30 -2.76
CA ALA A 233 0.08 -3.61 -2.80
C ALA A 233 1.25 -3.68 -1.83
N LYS A 234 1.40 -4.81 -1.13
CA LYS A 234 2.57 -5.10 -0.32
C LYS A 234 3.22 -6.41 -0.73
N TYR A 235 4.53 -6.34 -0.87
CA TYR A 235 5.39 -7.45 -1.26
C TYR A 235 5.92 -8.19 -0.04
N PHE A 236 6.01 -9.51 -0.14
CA PHE A 236 6.79 -10.33 0.77
C PHE A 236 7.43 -11.51 0.03
N ARG A 237 8.47 -12.09 0.64
CA ARG A 237 9.11 -13.32 0.16
C ARG A 237 8.57 -14.51 0.94
N LEU A 238 8.16 -15.55 0.23
CA LEU A 238 7.69 -16.81 0.81
C LEU A 238 8.68 -17.93 0.51
N GLY A 239 9.08 -18.67 1.54
CA GLY A 239 9.98 -19.81 1.41
C GLY A 239 11.09 -19.81 2.44
N GLY A 240 12.01 -20.75 2.27
CA GLY A 240 12.94 -21.17 3.32
C GLY A 240 12.47 -22.45 4.00
#